data_AF-A0A218XUD7-F1
#
_entry.id   AF-A0A218XUD7-F1
#
_cell.length_a   1.000
_cell.length_b   1.000
_cell.length_c   1.000
_cell.angle_alpha   90.00
_cell.angle_beta   90.00
_cell.angle_gamma   90.00
#
_symmetry.space_group_name_H-M   'P 1'
#
loop_
_entity.id
_entity.type
_entity.pdbx_description
1 polymer ?
#
loop_
_entity_poly.entity_id
_entity_poly.type
_entity_poly.pdbx_seq_one_letter_code
_entity_poly.pdbx_strand_id
1 'polypeptide(L)'
;MPVLGVRLIDFSDASVFTSRLALETNFMAGKVAQKAVKAIGEYQYPWREKLAKYKDELSKGVWGYWELGAWKPLGISARRRARLRKEVLLAGQDWPFDPERKEMRNVRKGHKCDRIAAEKRENTARLMEKMPDMLLAYKKRRWEKKMKEEDKK
;
A
#
# COMPACT_ATOMS: atom_id res chain seq x y z
N MET A 1 29.48 40.99 -64.87
CA MET A 1 28.45 41.37 -63.89
C MET A 1 27.14 40.71 -64.33
N PRO A 2 26.62 39.69 -63.63
CA PRO A 2 25.54 38.85 -64.13
C PRO A 2 24.17 39.51 -63.93
N VAL A 3 23.34 39.44 -64.97
CA VAL A 3 21.94 39.90 -64.99
C VAL A 3 21.06 38.74 -64.55
N LEU A 4 20.18 38.98 -63.56
CA LEU A 4 19.27 37.98 -62.99
C LEU A 4 18.26 37.49 -64.04
N GLY A 5 18.33 36.20 -64.37
CA GLY A 5 17.32 35.52 -65.18
C GLY A 5 16.14 35.08 -64.31
N VAL A 6 14.98 35.68 -64.52
CA VAL A 6 13.70 35.21 -63.99
C VAL A 6 13.25 34.03 -64.85
N ARG A 7 13.29 32.81 -64.32
CA ARG A 7 12.65 31.65 -64.96
C ARG A 7 11.14 31.76 -64.75
N LEU A 8 10.41 31.83 -65.86
CA LEU A 8 8.96 31.61 -65.92
C LEU A 8 8.67 30.23 -65.28
N ILE A 9 7.76 30.18 -64.31
CA ILE A 9 7.24 28.93 -63.75
C ILE A 9 6.10 28.51 -64.65
N ASP A 10 6.27 27.38 -65.34
CA ASP A 10 5.27 26.80 -66.24
C ASP A 10 4.02 26.34 -65.45
N PHE A 11 2.84 26.60 -66.03
CA PHE A 11 1.51 26.45 -65.41
C PHE A 11 1.05 24.98 -65.24
N SER A 12 1.90 23.99 -65.54
CA SER A 12 1.57 22.55 -65.52
C SER A 12 1.78 21.85 -64.16
N ASP A 13 2.54 22.44 -63.24
CA ASP A 13 2.93 21.81 -61.96
C ASP A 13 1.91 21.97 -60.82
N ALA A 14 0.86 22.78 -61.00
CA ALA A 14 -0.18 22.99 -59.98
C ALA A 14 -1.11 21.76 -59.78
N SER A 15 -1.21 20.88 -60.77
CA SER A 15 -2.07 19.67 -60.71
C SER A 15 -1.46 18.54 -59.87
N VAL A 16 -0.13 18.46 -59.82
CA VAL A 16 0.60 17.43 -59.05
C VAL A 16 0.67 17.81 -57.57
N PHE A 17 0.69 19.11 -57.27
CA PHE A 17 0.70 19.62 -55.90
C PHE A 17 -0.67 19.42 -55.20
N THR A 18 -1.77 19.63 -55.93
CA THR A 18 -3.13 19.47 -55.41
C THR A 18 -3.51 18.01 -55.16
N SER A 19 -3.06 17.08 -56.01
CA SER A 19 -3.28 15.64 -55.83
C SER A 19 -2.49 15.05 -54.64
N ARG A 20 -1.27 15.54 -54.38
CA ARG A 20 -0.46 15.11 -53.22
C ARG A 20 -1.04 15.61 -51.90
N LEU A 21 -1.50 16.85 -51.84
CA LEU A 21 -2.22 17.40 -50.68
C LEU A 21 -3.53 16.64 -50.41
N ALA A 22 -4.28 16.28 -51.45
CA ALA A 22 -5.52 15.50 -51.32
C ALA A 22 -5.28 14.06 -50.82
N LEU A 23 -4.16 13.43 -51.18
CA LEU A 23 -3.80 12.10 -50.66
C LEU A 23 -3.34 12.17 -49.18
N GLU A 24 -2.66 13.24 -48.79
CA GLU A 24 -2.26 13.46 -47.39
C GLU A 24 -3.46 13.76 -46.48
N THR A 25 -4.44 14.54 -46.93
CA THR A 25 -5.67 14.80 -46.17
C THR A 25 -6.52 13.54 -46.04
N ASN A 26 -6.64 12.72 -47.09
CA ASN A 26 -7.36 11.45 -47.02
C ASN A 26 -6.70 10.43 -46.08
N PHE A 27 -5.36 10.36 -46.05
CA PHE A 27 -4.63 9.50 -45.12
C PHE A 27 -4.74 9.97 -43.66
N MET A 28 -4.68 11.27 -43.42
CA MET A 28 -4.91 11.86 -42.10
C MET A 28 -6.36 11.67 -41.64
N ALA A 29 -7.35 11.85 -42.53
CA ALA A 29 -8.76 11.62 -42.24
C ALA A 29 -9.05 10.14 -41.92
N GLY A 30 -8.44 9.20 -42.66
CA GLY A 30 -8.54 7.77 -42.37
C GLY A 30 -7.95 7.39 -41.01
N LYS A 31 -6.81 7.98 -40.63
CA LYS A 31 -6.22 7.81 -39.29
C LYS A 31 -7.07 8.41 -38.17
N VAL A 32 -7.70 9.56 -38.42
CA VAL A 32 -8.61 10.20 -37.46
C VAL A 32 -9.88 9.38 -37.29
N ALA A 33 -10.46 8.86 -38.38
CA ALA A 33 -11.63 7.98 -38.34
C ALA A 33 -11.33 6.67 -37.60
N GLN A 34 -10.17 6.03 -37.86
CA GLN A 34 -9.75 4.85 -37.10
C GLN A 34 -9.53 5.15 -35.62
N LYS A 35 -8.95 6.30 -35.27
CA LYS A 35 -8.83 6.74 -33.87
C LYS A 35 -10.19 7.00 -33.22
N ALA A 36 -11.16 7.54 -33.97
CA ALA A 36 -12.52 7.76 -33.47
C ALA A 36 -13.27 6.45 -33.22
N VAL A 37 -13.18 5.48 -34.15
CA VAL A 37 -13.78 4.14 -33.98
C VAL A 37 -13.11 3.39 -32.82
N LYS A 38 -11.79 3.48 -32.71
CA LYS A 38 -11.04 2.93 -31.56
C LYS A 38 -11.49 3.59 -30.26
N ALA A 39 -11.64 4.91 -30.25
CA ALA A 39 -12.10 5.66 -29.08
C ALA A 39 -13.53 5.28 -28.68
N ILE A 40 -14.44 4.97 -29.61
CA ILE A 40 -15.82 4.55 -29.33
C ILE A 40 -15.86 3.13 -28.75
N GLY A 41 -15.05 2.20 -29.28
CA GLY A 41 -14.93 0.84 -28.74
C GLY A 41 -14.17 0.77 -27.41
N GLU A 42 -13.11 1.56 -27.25
CA GLU A 42 -12.35 1.75 -26.01
C GLU A 42 -13.18 2.47 -24.94
N TYR A 43 -14.13 3.33 -25.34
CA TYR A 43 -15.04 4.01 -24.41
C TYR A 43 -15.92 3.03 -23.65
N GLN A 44 -16.31 1.93 -24.30
CA GLN A 44 -17.25 0.99 -23.73
C GLN A 44 -16.63 0.19 -22.57
N TYR A 45 -15.36 -0.23 -22.67
CA TYR A 45 -14.68 -0.99 -21.61
C TYR A 45 -13.16 -0.70 -21.50
N PRO A 46 -12.77 0.53 -21.09
CA PRO A 46 -11.37 0.93 -21.01
C PRO A 46 -10.57 0.13 -19.97
N TRP A 47 -11.25 -0.59 -19.07
CA TRP A 47 -10.60 -1.45 -18.07
C TRP A 47 -10.05 -2.74 -18.67
N ARG A 48 -10.58 -3.26 -19.79
CA ARG A 48 -10.09 -4.52 -20.40
C ARG A 48 -8.66 -4.39 -20.90
N GLU A 49 -8.34 -3.29 -21.57
CA GLU A 49 -6.99 -3.01 -22.07
C GLU A 49 -6.01 -2.77 -20.92
N LYS A 50 -6.44 -2.01 -19.91
CA LYS A 50 -5.63 -1.77 -18.71
C LYS A 50 -5.37 -3.07 -17.94
N LEU A 51 -6.36 -3.96 -17.87
CA LEU A 51 -6.23 -5.26 -17.20
C LEU A 51 -5.28 -6.18 -17.97
N ALA A 52 -5.39 -6.22 -19.31
CA ALA A 52 -4.43 -6.95 -20.15
C ALA A 52 -3.00 -6.42 -19.98
N LYS A 53 -2.81 -5.10 -19.96
CA LYS A 53 -1.50 -4.45 -19.78
C LYS A 53 -0.84 -4.79 -18.45
N TYR A 54 -1.60 -4.85 -17.37
CA TYR A 54 -1.06 -5.02 -16.02
C TYR A 54 -1.25 -6.44 -15.47
N LYS A 55 -1.77 -7.39 -16.25
CA LYS A 55 -2.10 -8.76 -15.80
C LYS A 55 -0.94 -9.43 -15.04
N ASP A 56 0.25 -9.37 -15.62
CA ASP A 56 1.45 -9.99 -15.05
C ASP A 56 1.91 -9.31 -13.75
N GLU A 57 1.70 -7.99 -13.64
CA GLU A 57 1.98 -7.23 -12.43
C GLU A 57 0.93 -7.49 -11.34
N LEU A 58 -0.35 -7.66 -11.71
CA LEU A 58 -1.40 -7.97 -10.75
C LEU A 58 -1.22 -9.36 -10.13
N SER A 59 -0.70 -10.32 -10.90
CA SER A 59 -0.40 -11.67 -10.39
C SER A 59 0.75 -11.73 -9.38
N LYS A 60 1.65 -10.73 -9.36
CA LYS A 60 2.79 -10.67 -8.41
C LYS A 60 2.36 -10.33 -6.97
N GLY A 61 1.08 -10.05 -6.74
CA GLY A 61 0.52 -9.72 -5.42
C GLY A 61 0.15 -8.24 -5.29
N VAL A 62 -0.19 -7.79 -4.08
CA VAL A 62 -0.73 -6.43 -3.82
C VAL A 62 0.36 -5.40 -3.47
N TRP A 63 1.41 -5.81 -2.77
CA TRP A 63 2.40 -4.89 -2.18
C TRP A 63 3.77 -4.91 -2.86
N GLY A 64 4.00 -5.84 -3.77
CA GLY A 64 5.30 -6.14 -4.34
C GLY A 64 5.58 -7.63 -4.29
N TYR A 65 6.78 -7.99 -4.71
CA TYR A 65 7.25 -9.36 -4.73
C TYR A 65 8.67 -9.43 -4.21
N TRP A 66 9.00 -10.56 -3.59
CA TRP A 66 10.35 -10.86 -3.15
C TRP A 66 11.13 -11.44 -4.33
N GLU A 67 12.21 -10.77 -4.71
CA GLU A 67 13.09 -11.26 -5.77
C GLU A 67 14.54 -10.94 -5.41
N LEU A 68 15.43 -11.94 -5.52
CA LEU A 68 16.88 -11.80 -5.32
C LEU A 68 17.26 -11.13 -3.98
N GLY A 69 16.54 -11.46 -2.90
CA GLY A 69 16.82 -10.96 -1.56
C GLY A 69 16.38 -9.52 -1.30
N ALA A 70 15.65 -8.90 -2.24
CA ALA A 70 15.10 -7.57 -2.09
C ALA A 70 13.59 -7.56 -2.32
N TRP A 71 12.90 -6.65 -1.62
CA TRP A 71 11.50 -6.36 -1.89
C TRP A 71 11.41 -5.42 -3.10
N LYS A 72 10.81 -5.88 -4.20
CA LYS A 72 10.57 -5.05 -5.39
C LYS A 72 9.14 -4.50 -5.37
N PRO A 73 8.94 -3.18 -5.58
CA PRO A 73 7.61 -2.62 -5.75
C PRO A 73 7.00 -3.08 -7.08
N LEU A 74 5.66 -3.05 -7.16
CA LEU A 74 4.95 -3.33 -8.41
C LEU A 74 5.13 -2.19 -9.42
N GLY A 75 5.03 -2.53 -10.70
CA GLY A 75 5.01 -1.55 -11.80
C GLY A 75 3.73 -0.69 -11.86
N ILE A 76 2.75 -0.97 -11.00
CA ILE A 76 1.49 -0.21 -10.87
C ILE A 76 1.36 0.38 -9.47
N SER A 77 1.00 1.66 -9.39
CA SER A 77 0.69 2.28 -8.10
C SER A 77 -0.61 1.74 -7.52
N ALA A 78 -0.68 1.62 -6.19
CA ALA A 78 -1.88 1.15 -5.49
C ALA A 78 -3.14 1.95 -5.86
N ARG A 79 -3.00 3.26 -6.09
CA ARG A 79 -4.11 4.13 -6.55
C ARG A 79 -4.63 3.73 -7.93
N ARG A 80 -3.73 3.44 -8.88
CA ARG A 80 -4.12 2.99 -10.24
C ARG A 80 -4.78 1.62 -10.15
N ARG A 81 -4.23 0.69 -9.36
CA ARG A 81 -4.83 -0.63 -9.10
C ARG A 81 -6.26 -0.51 -8.55
N ALA A 82 -6.48 0.32 -7.53
CA ALA A 82 -7.81 0.53 -6.93
C ALA A 82 -8.81 1.14 -7.92
N ARG A 83 -8.36 2.04 -8.81
CA ARG A 83 -9.21 2.58 -9.88
C ARG A 83 -9.62 1.49 -10.87
N LEU A 84 -8.70 0.61 -11.27
CA LEU A 84 -9.01 -0.55 -12.12
C LEU A 84 -9.98 -1.49 -11.43
N ARG A 85 -9.72 -1.86 -10.17
CA ARG A 85 -10.62 -2.70 -9.38
C ARG A 85 -12.03 -2.11 -9.30
N LYS A 86 -12.15 -0.80 -9.09
CA LYS A 86 -13.44 -0.09 -9.11
C LYS A 86 -14.13 -0.20 -10.47
N GLU A 87 -13.42 0.05 -11.58
CA GLU A 87 -13.99 -0.05 -12.94
C GLU A 87 -14.50 -1.48 -13.26
N VAL A 88 -13.75 -2.51 -12.86
CA VAL A 88 -14.11 -3.93 -13.06
C VAL A 88 -15.31 -4.34 -12.21
N LEU A 89 -15.31 -4.01 -10.93
CA LEU A 89 -16.42 -4.33 -10.02
C LEU A 89 -17.71 -3.59 -10.40
N LEU A 90 -17.62 -2.34 -10.88
CA LEU A 90 -18.78 -1.60 -11.38
C LEU A 90 -19.38 -2.23 -12.65
N ALA A 91 -18.56 -2.91 -13.46
CA ALA A 91 -19.02 -3.68 -14.61
C ALA A 91 -19.60 -5.06 -14.21
N GLY A 92 -19.71 -5.36 -12.91
CA GLY A 92 -20.25 -6.63 -12.40
C GLY A 92 -19.32 -7.82 -12.59
N GLN A 93 -18.03 -7.59 -12.89
CA GLN A 93 -17.03 -8.64 -13.07
C GLN A 93 -16.28 -8.90 -11.77
N ASP A 94 -15.80 -10.13 -11.61
CA ASP A 94 -15.06 -10.54 -10.40
C ASP A 94 -13.58 -10.11 -10.43
N TRP A 95 -12.98 -9.94 -9.25
CA TRP A 95 -11.60 -9.48 -9.07
C TRP A 95 -10.74 -10.54 -8.36
N PRO A 96 -10.04 -11.42 -9.09
CA PRO A 96 -9.34 -12.58 -8.52
C PRO A 96 -7.92 -12.29 -8.00
N PHE A 97 -7.39 -11.08 -8.20
CA PHE A 97 -5.96 -10.78 -7.98
C PHE A 97 -5.59 -10.41 -6.54
N ASP A 98 -6.58 -10.08 -5.69
CA ASP A 98 -6.33 -9.60 -4.34
C ASP A 98 -6.79 -10.67 -3.33
N PRO A 99 -5.95 -11.04 -2.34
CA PRO A 99 -6.39 -11.93 -1.28
C PRO A 99 -7.46 -11.25 -0.42
N GLU A 100 -8.32 -12.08 0.19
CA GLU A 100 -9.34 -11.60 1.10
C GLU A 100 -8.73 -10.91 2.33
N ARG A 101 -9.45 -9.93 2.86
CA ARG A 101 -9.00 -9.17 4.03
C ARG A 101 -9.03 -10.07 5.25
N LYS A 102 -7.89 -10.24 5.90
CA LYS A 102 -7.80 -10.95 7.19
C LYS A 102 -8.62 -10.25 8.26
N GLU A 103 -9.22 -11.06 9.14
CA GLU A 103 -9.92 -10.59 10.33
C GLU A 103 -9.00 -9.80 11.28
N MET A 104 -9.57 -8.77 11.92
CA MET A 104 -8.86 -7.92 12.87
C MET A 104 -8.73 -8.58 14.25
N ARG A 105 -7.61 -8.38 14.94
CA ARG A 105 -7.42 -8.88 16.31
C ARG A 105 -8.14 -8.00 17.33
N ASN A 106 -9.18 -8.52 17.96
CA ASN A 106 -10.00 -7.80 18.94
C ASN A 106 -9.65 -8.15 20.40
N VAL A 107 -8.37 -8.06 20.78
CA VAL A 107 -7.93 -8.31 22.16
C VAL A 107 -7.57 -7.00 22.86
N ARG A 108 -8.24 -6.69 23.98
CA ARG A 108 -7.91 -5.54 24.82
C ARG A 108 -6.68 -5.85 25.68
N LYS A 109 -5.72 -4.92 25.72
CA LYS A 109 -4.50 -5.05 26.52
C LYS A 109 -4.78 -5.04 28.03
N GLY A 110 -5.72 -4.19 28.47
CA GLY A 110 -5.92 -3.87 29.90
C GLY A 110 -4.77 -3.03 30.48
N HIS A 111 -5.05 -2.25 31.53
CA HIS A 111 -4.01 -1.48 32.22
C HIS A 111 -3.14 -2.39 33.08
N LYS A 112 -1.85 -2.09 33.18
CA LYS A 112 -0.90 -2.86 34.00
C LYS A 112 -1.29 -2.83 35.48
N CYS A 113 -1.76 -1.69 35.97
CA CYS A 113 -2.17 -1.53 37.37
C CYS A 113 -3.29 -2.50 37.73
N ASP A 114 -4.37 -2.52 36.92
CA ASP A 114 -5.55 -3.34 37.18
C ASP A 114 -5.23 -4.84 37.13
N ARG A 115 -4.35 -5.24 36.21
CA ARG A 115 -3.90 -6.64 36.10
C ARG A 115 -3.18 -7.13 37.36
N ILE A 116 -2.34 -6.27 37.94
CA ILE A 116 -1.51 -6.60 39.11
C ILE A 116 -2.26 -6.32 40.43
N ALA A 117 -3.39 -5.61 40.38
CA ALA A 117 -4.12 -5.19 41.57
C ALA A 117 -4.64 -6.38 42.39
N ALA A 118 -5.10 -7.46 41.73
CA ALA A 118 -5.52 -8.68 42.42
C ALA A 118 -4.35 -9.35 43.15
N GLU A 119 -3.23 -9.57 42.45
CA GLU A 119 -2.01 -10.16 42.99
C GLU A 119 -1.47 -9.37 44.19
N LYS A 120 -1.52 -8.04 44.13
CA LYS A 120 -1.12 -7.18 45.25
C LYS A 120 -1.99 -7.35 46.48
N ARG A 121 -3.33 -7.44 46.32
CA ARG A 121 -4.26 -7.63 47.44
C ARG A 121 -4.02 -8.98 48.13
N GLU A 122 -3.82 -10.05 47.35
CA GLU A 122 -3.51 -11.38 47.87
C GLU A 122 -2.18 -11.40 48.62
N ASN A 123 -1.14 -10.76 48.07
CA ASN A 123 0.16 -10.67 48.74
C ASN A 123 0.07 -9.88 50.05
N THR A 124 -0.72 -8.80 50.08
CA THR A 124 -0.97 -8.04 51.31
C THR A 124 -1.63 -8.94 52.37
N ALA A 125 -2.66 -9.72 52.02
CA ALA A 125 -3.29 -10.65 52.96
C ALA A 125 -2.29 -11.68 53.51
N ARG A 126 -1.51 -12.31 52.62
CA ARG A 126 -0.48 -13.28 52.99
C ARG A 126 0.61 -12.71 53.91
N LEU A 127 0.98 -11.44 53.71
CA LEU A 127 1.93 -10.75 54.58
C LEU A 127 1.32 -10.44 55.94
N MET A 128 0.05 -10.04 55.99
CA MET A 128 -0.66 -9.76 57.24
C MET A 128 -0.79 -11.01 58.11
N GLU A 129 -1.04 -12.18 57.52
CA GLU A 129 -1.04 -13.46 58.26
C GLU A 129 0.30 -13.75 58.95
N LYS A 130 1.41 -13.37 58.31
CA LYS A 130 2.78 -13.58 58.84
C LYS A 130 3.26 -12.46 59.77
N MET A 131 2.51 -11.37 59.89
CA MET A 131 2.92 -10.22 60.72
C MET A 131 3.18 -10.58 62.18
N PRO A 132 2.35 -11.39 62.87
CA PRO A 132 2.58 -11.72 64.27
C PRO A 132 3.94 -12.40 64.49
N ASP A 133 4.27 -13.38 63.64
CA ASP A 133 5.54 -14.11 63.71
C ASP A 133 6.73 -13.19 63.43
N MET A 134 6.60 -12.29 62.44
CA MET A 134 7.63 -11.30 62.13
C MET A 134 7.87 -10.32 63.29
N LEU A 135 6.82 -9.92 64.01
CA LEU A 135 6.93 -9.07 65.20
C LEU A 135 7.63 -9.79 66.35
N LEU A 136 7.30 -11.05 66.61
CA LEU A 136 7.97 -11.86 67.62
C LEU A 136 9.46 -12.05 67.28
N ALA A 137 9.77 -12.35 66.02
CA ALA A 137 11.15 -12.46 65.55
C ALA A 137 11.93 -11.15 65.68
N TYR A 138 11.31 -10.00 65.43
CA TYR A 138 11.93 -8.70 65.62
C TYR A 138 12.19 -8.40 67.10
N LYS A 139 11.20 -8.63 67.97
CA LYS A 139 11.33 -8.45 69.43
C LYS A 139 12.46 -9.33 69.99
N LYS A 140 12.49 -10.61 69.59
CA LYS A 140 13.54 -11.56 69.98
C LYS A 140 14.93 -11.05 69.58
N ARG A 141 15.13 -10.63 68.32
CA ARG A 141 16.42 -10.07 67.85
C ARG A 141 16.86 -8.83 68.63
N ARG A 142 15.92 -7.92 68.94
CA ARG A 142 16.23 -6.72 69.74
C ARG A 142 16.63 -7.08 71.17
N TRP A 143 15.95 -8.06 71.75
CA TRP A 143 16.21 -8.50 73.12
C TRP A 143 17.56 -9.23 73.22
N GLU A 144 17.85 -10.17 72.32
CA GLU A 144 19.15 -10.85 72.25
C GLU A 144 20.32 -9.88 72.05
N LYS A 145 20.12 -8.83 71.23
CA LYS A 145 21.13 -7.80 71.05
C LYS A 145 21.40 -7.04 72.35
N LYS A 146 20.34 -6.69 73.09
CA LYS A 146 20.45 -5.99 74.38
C LYS A 146 21.19 -6.85 75.41
N MET A 147 20.82 -8.12 75.55
CA MET A 147 21.49 -9.05 76.47
C MET A 147 23.00 -9.16 76.17
N LYS A 148 23.37 -9.31 74.88
CA LYS A 148 24.78 -9.35 74.46
C LYS A 148 25.56 -8.05 74.71
N GLU A 149 24.89 -6.90 74.77
CA GLU A 149 25.50 -5.61 75.10
C GLU A 149 25.69 -5.48 76.62
N GLU A 150 24.75 -5.98 77.42
CA GLU A 150 24.84 -6.04 78.88
C GLU A 150 25.91 -7.05 79.34
N ASP A 151 26.00 -8.24 78.73
CA ASP A 151 27.01 -9.26 79.04
C ASP A 151 28.45 -8.85 78.68
N LYS A 152 28.62 -7.86 77.80
CA LYS A 152 29.93 -7.32 77.39
C LYS A 152 30.46 -6.24 78.34
N LYS A 153 29.61 -5.74 79.24
CA LYS A 153 29.91 -4.64 80.15
C LYS A 153 30.29 -5.17 81.52
#